data_AF-A0A2R5GTM7-F1
#
_entry.id   AF-A0A2R5GTM7-F1
#
_cell.length_a   1.000
_cell.length_b   1.000
_cell.length_c   1.000
_cell.angle_alpha   90.00
_cell.angle_beta   90.00
_cell.angle_gamma   90.00
#
_symmetry.space_group_name_H-M   'P 1'
#
loop_
_entity.id
_entity.type
_entity.pdbx_description
1 polymer ?
#
loop_
_entity_poly.entity_id
_entity_poly.type
_entity_poly.pdbx_seq_one_letter_code
_entity_poly.pdbx_strand_id
1 'polypeptide(L)'
;MRRLRDFSRAELAKFNGHDGEPVYIALKGVVFDVSSSGFYGPDGGYALLAGRDASRALAKMKLDPDLVHDPRTDDLSSAETALLTEWYDKLSAKYPIVGSLR
;
A
#
# COMPACT_ATOMS: atom_id res chain seq x y z
N MET A 1 1.53 8.60 -23.39
CA MET A 1 1.87 8.01 -22.08
C MET A 1 0.93 8.59 -21.04
N ARG A 2 0.20 7.76 -20.28
CA ARG A 2 -0.67 8.23 -19.20
C ARG A 2 0.24 8.78 -18.11
N ARG A 3 0.10 10.06 -17.76
CA ARG A 3 0.84 10.65 -16.63
C ARG A 3 0.31 9.99 -15.36
N LEU A 4 1.19 9.29 -14.63
CA LEU A 4 0.83 8.69 -13.34
C LEU A 4 0.48 9.82 -12.35
N ARG A 5 -0.54 9.62 -11.51
CA ARG A 5 -0.99 10.61 -10.54
C ARG A 5 -0.08 10.60 -9.33
N ASP A 6 0.24 11.78 -8.80
CA ASP A 6 0.89 11.91 -7.49
C ASP A 6 -0.19 12.11 -6.42
N PHE A 7 -0.17 11.25 -5.41
CA PHE A 7 -1.11 11.26 -4.30
C PHE A 7 -0.41 11.78 -3.06
N SER A 8 -1.06 12.67 -2.30
CA SER A 8 -0.74 12.86 -0.89
C SER A 8 -1.34 11.74 -0.04
N ARG A 9 -0.85 11.56 1.20
CA ARG A 9 -1.43 10.61 2.16
C ARG A 9 -2.94 10.81 2.37
N ALA A 10 -3.38 12.07 2.44
CA ALA A 10 -4.80 12.41 2.63
C ALA A 10 -5.66 12.07 1.39
N GLU A 11 -5.10 12.18 0.18
CA GLU A 11 -5.80 11.76 -1.03
C GLU A 11 -5.85 10.24 -1.16
N LEU A 12 -4.74 9.56 -0.86
CA LEU A 12 -4.68 8.09 -0.87
C LEU A 12 -5.71 7.50 0.12
N ALA A 13 -5.89 8.13 1.28
CA ALA A 13 -6.82 7.71 2.32
C ALA A 13 -8.29 7.56 1.88
N LYS A 14 -8.69 8.20 0.78
CA LYS A 14 -10.04 8.08 0.21
C LYS A 14 -10.27 6.76 -0.51
N PHE A 15 -9.20 6.13 -1.01
CA PHE A 15 -9.25 4.90 -1.79
C PHE A 15 -9.14 3.67 -0.88
N ASN A 16 -10.10 3.54 0.02
CA ASN A 16 -10.10 2.53 1.08
C ASN A 16 -11.16 1.41 0.87
N GLY A 17 -11.86 1.39 -0.26
CA GLY A 17 -12.90 0.40 -0.55
C GLY A 17 -14.28 0.69 0.06
N HIS A 18 -14.45 1.80 0.77
CA HIS A 18 -15.74 2.22 1.31
C HIS A 18 -16.45 3.19 0.34
N ASP A 19 -17.77 3.33 0.48
CA ASP A 19 -18.60 4.28 -0.28
C ASP A 19 -18.48 4.14 -1.82
N GLY A 20 -18.10 2.96 -2.30
CA GLY A 20 -17.90 2.67 -3.72
C GLY A 20 -16.54 3.11 -4.28
N GLU A 21 -15.65 3.64 -3.45
CA GLU A 21 -14.27 3.96 -3.83
C GLU A 21 -13.44 2.68 -4.07
N PRO A 22 -12.48 2.70 -5.00
CA PRO A 22 -11.55 1.59 -5.17
C PRO A 22 -10.60 1.46 -3.96
N VAL A 23 -9.86 0.35 -3.91
CA VAL A 23 -8.88 0.09 -2.86
C VAL A 23 -7.48 0.30 -3.41
N TYR A 24 -6.80 1.35 -2.95
CA TYR A 24 -5.40 1.60 -3.30
C TYR A 24 -4.50 1.41 -2.08
N ILE A 25 -3.28 0.93 -2.32
CA ILE A 25 -2.23 0.91 -1.29
C ILE A 25 -0.95 1.48 -1.88
N ALA A 26 -0.14 2.14 -1.06
CA ALA A 26 1.20 2.54 -1.45
C ALA A 26 2.25 1.58 -0.89
N LEU A 27 3.30 1.33 -1.66
CA LEU A 27 4.47 0.58 -1.25
C LEU A 27 5.72 1.18 -1.88
N LYS A 28 6.73 1.52 -1.08
CA LYS A 28 7.97 2.17 -1.54
C LYS A 28 7.69 3.41 -2.40
N GLY A 29 6.67 4.18 -2.04
CA GLY A 29 6.25 5.38 -2.78
C GLY A 29 5.46 5.10 -4.08
N VAL A 30 5.15 3.85 -4.42
CA VAL A 30 4.35 3.49 -5.60
C VAL A 30 2.95 3.11 -5.18
N VAL A 31 1.93 3.64 -5.87
CA VAL A 31 0.51 3.39 -5.57
C VAL A 31 -0.04 2.31 -6.52
N PHE A 32 -0.58 1.25 -5.92
CA PHE A 32 -1.17 0.10 -6.60
C PHE A 32 -2.68 0.10 -6.46
N ASP A 33 -3.39 -0.22 -7.53
CA ASP A 33 -4.81 -0.52 -7.49
C ASP A 33 -5.03 -2.00 -7.15
N VAL A 34 -5.43 -2.26 -5.92
CA VAL A 34 -5.67 -3.62 -5.40
C VAL A 34 -7.15 -3.98 -5.32
N SER A 35 -8.02 -3.19 -5.97
CA SER A 35 -9.49 -3.35 -5.93
C SER A 35 -9.98 -4.70 -6.44
N SER A 36 -9.20 -5.37 -7.28
CA SER A 36 -9.52 -6.72 -7.79
C SER A 36 -9.38 -7.83 -6.73
N SER A 37 -8.95 -7.51 -5.51
CA SER A 37 -8.65 -8.48 -4.47
C SER A 37 -9.44 -8.22 -3.19
N GLY A 38 -10.29 -9.19 -2.83
CA GLY A 38 -11.07 -9.15 -1.59
C GLY A 38 -10.23 -9.16 -0.31
N PHE A 39 -8.92 -9.39 -0.37
CA PHE A 39 -8.04 -9.32 0.79
C PHE A 39 -7.88 -7.90 1.33
N TYR A 40 -7.90 -6.88 0.46
CA TYR A 40 -7.68 -5.49 0.86
C TYR A 40 -8.98 -4.68 0.99
N GLY A 41 -10.10 -5.25 0.57
CA GLY A 41 -11.41 -4.62 0.75
C GLY A 41 -11.83 -4.56 2.23
N PRO A 42 -12.94 -3.87 2.55
CA PRO A 42 -13.38 -3.60 3.93
C PRO A 42 -13.45 -4.84 4.85
N ASP A 43 -13.86 -5.98 4.31
CA ASP A 43 -14.02 -7.24 5.05
C ASP A 43 -12.79 -8.17 4.93
N GLY A 44 -11.73 -7.71 4.27
CA GLY A 44 -10.54 -8.49 3.97
C GLY A 44 -9.53 -8.50 5.11
N GLY A 45 -8.73 -9.57 5.18
CA GLY A 45 -7.67 -9.69 6.20
C GLY A 45 -6.59 -8.61 6.15
N TYR A 46 -6.47 -7.87 5.03
CA TYR A 46 -5.57 -6.74 4.84
C TYR A 46 -6.29 -5.39 4.73
N ALA A 47 -7.54 -5.29 5.18
CA ALA A 47 -8.33 -4.06 5.16
C ALA A 47 -7.60 -2.86 5.81
N LEU A 48 -6.76 -3.10 6.84
CA LEU A 48 -5.98 -2.05 7.50
C LEU A 48 -5.01 -1.30 6.57
N LEU A 49 -4.60 -1.92 5.46
CA LEU A 49 -3.69 -1.33 4.49
C LEU A 49 -4.41 -0.42 3.47
N ALA A 50 -5.75 -0.52 3.38
CA ALA A 50 -6.56 0.17 2.39
C ALA A 50 -6.45 1.70 2.52
N GLY A 51 -6.10 2.37 1.43
CA GLY A 51 -5.89 3.82 1.38
C GLY A 51 -4.67 4.28 2.18
N ARG A 52 -3.64 3.43 2.35
CA ARG A 52 -2.47 3.74 3.19
C ARG A 52 -1.16 3.32 2.54
N ASP A 53 -0.08 3.81 3.12
CA ASP A 53 1.27 3.37 2.82
C ASP A 53 1.56 2.11 3.64
N ALA A 54 1.56 0.97 2.96
CA ALA A 54 1.71 -0.36 3.55
C ALA A 54 3.19 -0.74 3.74
N SER A 55 4.14 0.14 3.39
CA SER A 55 5.57 -0.19 3.32
C SER A 55 6.09 -0.80 4.61
N ARG A 56 5.89 -0.12 5.74
CA ARG A 56 6.39 -0.61 7.03
C ARG A 56 5.66 -1.85 7.53
N ALA A 57 4.34 -1.88 7.42
CA ALA A 57 3.52 -3.02 7.84
C ALA A 57 3.92 -4.31 7.11
N LEU A 58 4.11 -4.25 5.78
CA LEU A 58 4.55 -5.40 4.99
C LEU A 58 6.02 -5.77 5.22
N ALA A 59 6.90 -4.78 5.37
CA ALA A 59 8.31 -5.03 5.69
C ALA A 59 8.48 -5.79 7.02
N LYS A 60 7.66 -5.44 8.03
CA LYS A 60 7.67 -6.06 9.36
C LYS A 60 6.74 -7.27 9.47
N MET A 61 5.99 -7.61 8.41
CA MET A 61 5.00 -8.68 8.38
C MET A 61 3.97 -8.57 9.53
N LYS A 62 3.52 -7.34 9.82
CA LYS A 62 2.59 -7.04 10.91
C LYS A 62 1.49 -6.10 10.45
N LEU A 63 0.24 -6.51 10.68
CA LEU A 63 -0.95 -5.68 10.49
C LEU A 63 -1.26 -4.95 11.80
N ASP A 64 -0.48 -3.91 12.03
CA ASP A 64 -0.54 -3.10 13.24
C ASP A 64 -0.88 -1.66 12.83
N PRO A 65 -1.94 -1.05 13.39
CA PRO A 65 -2.33 0.32 13.06
C PRO A 65 -1.18 1.32 13.20
N ASP A 66 -0.32 1.16 14.20
CA ASP A 66 0.80 2.09 14.45
C ASP A 66 1.80 2.08 13.30
N LEU A 67 2.03 0.91 12.68
CA LEU A 67 2.93 0.76 11.54
C LEU A 67 2.37 1.36 10.25
N VAL A 68 1.05 1.48 10.15
CA VAL A 68 0.37 2.09 9.00
C VAL A 68 0.26 3.61 9.17
N HIS A 69 0.22 4.09 10.42
CA HIS A 69 0.25 5.53 10.75
C HIS A 69 1.66 6.15 10.62
N ASP A 70 2.72 5.41 10.96
CA ASP A 70 4.12 5.80 10.72
C ASP A 70 4.79 4.82 9.74
N PRO A 71 4.65 5.00 8.42
CA PRO A 71 5.11 4.04 7.43
C PRO A 71 6.58 4.25 7.03
N ARG A 72 7.38 4.92 7.87
CA ARG A 72 8.81 5.11 7.61
C ARG A 72 9.54 3.78 7.46
N THR A 73 10.55 3.79 6.59
CA THR A 73 11.36 2.62 6.26
C THR A 73 12.86 2.84 6.45
N ASP A 74 13.23 3.94 7.10
CA ASP A 74 14.62 4.37 7.34
C ASP A 74 15.33 3.54 8.43
N ASP A 75 14.56 2.87 9.29
CA ASP A 75 15.03 2.02 10.39
C ASP A 75 14.88 0.51 10.11
N LEU A 76 14.54 0.13 8.88
CA LEU A 76 14.40 -1.29 8.53
C LEU A 76 15.77 -1.98 8.50
N SER A 77 15.81 -3.18 9.06
CA SER A 77 16.93 -4.10 8.89
C SER A 77 17.07 -4.55 7.42
N SER A 78 18.22 -5.14 7.08
CA SER A 78 18.44 -5.71 5.74
C SER A 78 17.41 -6.78 5.37
N ALA A 79 16.98 -7.60 6.35
CA ALA A 79 15.97 -8.63 6.13
C ALA A 79 14.59 -8.03 5.86
N GLU A 80 14.18 -7.02 6.64
CA GLU A 80 12.91 -6.31 6.43
C GLU A 80 12.90 -5.54 5.10
N THR A 81 14.05 -4.98 4.70
CA THR A 81 14.21 -4.29 3.41
C THR A 81 14.11 -5.26 2.22
N ALA A 82 14.67 -6.47 2.36
CA ALA A 82 14.53 -7.53 1.37
C ALA A 82 13.07 -7.97 1.24
N LEU A 83 12.39 -8.23 2.36
CA LEU A 83 10.96 -8.55 2.38
C LEU A 83 10.10 -7.46 1.73
N LEU A 84 10.38 -6.19 2.03
CA LEU A 84 9.69 -5.06 1.41
C LEU A 84 9.85 -5.04 -0.12
N THR A 85 11.04 -5.40 -0.60
CA THR A 85 11.32 -5.50 -2.05
C THR A 85 10.60 -6.68 -2.68
N GLU A 86 10.56 -7.84 -2.03
CA GLU A 86 9.75 -8.97 -2.50
C GLU A 86 8.26 -8.65 -2.58
N TRP A 87 7.72 -7.90 -1.60
CA TRP A 87 6.34 -7.45 -1.62
C TRP A 87 6.07 -6.50 -2.79
N TYR A 88 7.01 -5.60 -3.07
CA TYR A 88 6.94 -4.72 -4.24
C TYR A 88 6.88 -5.51 -5.55
N ASP A 89 7.76 -6.51 -5.71
CA ASP A 89 7.80 -7.34 -6.91
C ASP A 89 6.49 -8.15 -7.07
N LYS A 90 5.97 -8.72 -5.97
CA LYS A 90 4.69 -9.44 -5.97
C LYS A 90 3.52 -8.53 -6.36
N LEU A 91 3.46 -7.32 -5.81
CA LEU A 91 2.37 -6.37 -6.09
C LEU A 91 2.46 -5.83 -7.52
N SER A 92 3.65 -5.44 -7.98
CA SER A 92 3.85 -4.92 -9.34
C SER A 92 3.59 -5.95 -10.44
N ALA A 93 3.82 -7.23 -10.17
CA ALA A 93 3.45 -8.30 -11.10
C ALA A 93 1.93 -8.56 -11.17
N LYS A 94 1.18 -8.22 -10.12
CA LYS A 94 -0.24 -8.61 -9.96
C LYS A 94 -1.23 -7.46 -10.14
N TYR A 95 -0.84 -6.24 -9.80
CA TYR A 95 -1.75 -5.11 -9.70
C TYR A 95 -1.29 -3.92 -10.54
N PRO A 96 -2.22 -3.16 -11.15
CA PRO A 96 -1.86 -1.96 -11.89
C PRO A 96 -1.21 -0.90 -10.99
N ILE A 97 -0.15 -0.27 -11.50
CA ILE A 97 0.40 0.95 -10.90
C ILE A 97 -0.42 2.14 -11.39
N VAL A 98 -1.00 2.88 -10.45
CA VAL A 98 -1.88 4.04 -10.73
C VAL A 98 -1.27 5.38 -10.35
N GLY A 99 -0.15 5.37 -9.62
CA GLY A 99 0.49 6.60 -9.20
C GLY A 99 1.73 6.44 -8.35
N SER A 100 2.13 7.57 -7.77
CA SER A 100 3.17 7.67 -6.74
C SER A 100 2.61 8.36 -5.49
N LEU A 101 3.26 8.14 -4.35
CA LEU A 101 2.93 8.79 -3.08
C LEU A 101 3.98 9.86 -2.77
N ARG A 102 3.53 11.07 -2.40
CA ARG A 102 4.36 12.22 -2.01
C ARG A 102 4.18 12.63 -0.54
#